data_AF-A0A063Y877-F1
#
_entry.id   AF-A0A063Y877-F1
#
_cell.length_a   1.000
_cell.length_b   1.000
_cell.length_c   1.000
_cell.angle_alpha   90.00
_cell.angle_beta   90.00
_cell.angle_gamma   90.00
#
_symmetry.space_group_name_H-M   'P 1'
#
loop_
_entity.id
_entity.type
_entity.pdbx_description
1 polymer ?
#
loop_
_entity_poly.entity_id
_entity_poly.type
_entity_poly.pdbx_seq_one_letter_code
_entity_poly.pdbx_strand_id
1 'polypeptide(L)'
;MKTRLKEKLLTECNLHTIVRLPNGVFNPYTGIKTNLLFFTKGKPTENIWYYEHPYPEGVKSYKKTKPMKFEEFQTEIDWWGDEADGFANREETEQAWQISIDEIKARNYNLDIKNPHVGEQINHDPDELLAKYEQQQA
;
A
#
# COMPACT_ATOMS: atom_id res chain seq x y z
N MET A 1 -20.33 -7.11 -6.39
CA MET A 1 -19.51 -7.74 -7.44
C MET A 1 -17.99 -7.63 -7.18
N LYS A 2 -17.47 -6.47 -6.73
CA LYS A 2 -16.01 -6.24 -6.51
C LYS A 2 -15.35 -7.17 -5.46
N THR A 3 -16.08 -7.60 -4.45
CA THR A 3 -15.58 -8.47 -3.37
C THR A 3 -15.22 -9.87 -3.83
N ARG A 4 -16.01 -10.43 -4.76
CA ARG A 4 -15.91 -11.84 -5.20
C ARG A 4 -14.59 -12.14 -5.91
N LEU A 5 -14.02 -11.16 -6.60
CA LEU A 5 -12.72 -11.31 -7.26
C LEU A 5 -11.58 -11.33 -6.24
N LYS A 6 -11.64 -10.45 -5.23
CA LYS A 6 -10.63 -10.41 -4.16
C LYS A 6 -10.71 -11.67 -3.30
N GLU A 7 -11.91 -12.11 -2.96
CA GLU A 7 -12.14 -13.38 -2.29
C GLU A 7 -11.51 -14.53 -3.08
N LYS A 8 -11.81 -14.65 -4.38
CA LYS A 8 -11.21 -15.67 -5.25
C LYS A 8 -9.67 -15.63 -5.24
N LEU A 9 -9.10 -14.43 -5.34
CA LEU A 9 -7.64 -14.24 -5.26
C LEU A 9 -7.08 -14.77 -3.94
N LEU A 10 -7.69 -14.42 -2.81
CA LEU A 10 -7.21 -14.83 -1.49
C LEU A 10 -7.46 -16.32 -1.19
N THR A 11 -8.44 -16.94 -1.83
CA THR A 11 -8.72 -18.38 -1.66
C THR A 11 -7.88 -19.27 -2.57
N GLU A 12 -7.58 -18.83 -3.80
CA GLU A 12 -6.87 -19.65 -4.79
C GLU A 12 -5.37 -19.35 -4.89
N CYS A 13 -4.95 -18.18 -4.37
CA CYS A 13 -3.57 -17.74 -4.36
C CYS A 13 -3.14 -17.30 -2.97
N ASN A 14 -1.84 -17.40 -2.73
CA ASN A 14 -1.14 -16.89 -1.58
C ASN A 14 -0.69 -15.47 -1.91
N LEU A 15 -1.53 -14.46 -1.62
CA LEU A 15 -1.17 -13.05 -1.71
C LEU A 15 -0.31 -12.68 -0.51
N HIS A 16 0.99 -12.94 -0.64
CA HIS A 16 1.92 -12.83 0.48
C HIS A 16 2.42 -11.40 0.72
N THR A 17 2.46 -10.54 -0.32
CA THR A 17 2.96 -9.17 -0.19
C THR A 17 2.19 -8.16 -1.05
N ILE A 18 1.90 -7.00 -0.47
CA ILE A 18 1.40 -5.80 -1.16
C ILE A 18 2.36 -4.64 -0.90
N VAL A 19 3.01 -4.14 -1.96
CA VAL A 19 3.84 -2.93 -1.88
C VAL A 19 3.02 -1.72 -2.30
N ARG A 20 2.87 -0.74 -1.41
CA ARG A 20 2.18 0.52 -1.65
C ARG A 20 3.19 1.54 -2.17
N LEU A 21 3.00 1.99 -3.42
CA LEU A 21 3.89 2.98 -4.01
C LEU A 21 3.44 4.41 -3.65
N PRO A 22 4.37 5.38 -3.58
CA PRO A 22 4.03 6.74 -3.24
C PRO A 22 3.30 7.44 -4.39
N ASN A 23 2.72 8.60 -4.09
CA ASN A 23 2.07 9.42 -5.10
C ASN A 23 3.10 9.97 -6.12
N GLY A 24 2.71 9.95 -7.40
CA GLY A 24 3.40 10.60 -8.50
C GLY A 24 4.34 9.69 -9.28
N VAL A 25 4.43 8.39 -8.92
CA VAL A 25 5.28 7.41 -9.63
C VAL A 25 4.97 7.37 -11.13
N PHE A 26 3.69 7.53 -11.50
CA PHE A 26 3.24 7.52 -12.89
C PHE A 26 3.01 8.94 -13.47
N ASN A 27 3.56 9.98 -12.86
CA ASN A 27 3.46 11.34 -13.43
C ASN A 27 4.23 11.46 -14.76
N PRO A 28 3.68 12.15 -15.77
CA PRO A 28 2.48 12.99 -15.73
C PRO A 28 1.17 12.28 -16.15
N TYR A 29 1.20 10.96 -16.34
CA TYR A 29 0.05 10.21 -16.87
C TYR A 29 -1.08 10.08 -15.85
N THR A 30 -0.74 9.89 -14.57
CA THR A 30 -1.73 9.82 -13.50
C THR A 30 -1.12 10.14 -12.13
N GLY A 31 -1.89 10.82 -11.29
CA GLY A 31 -1.61 11.04 -9.86
C GLY A 31 -2.24 9.99 -8.95
N ILE A 32 -2.75 8.89 -9.51
CA ILE A 32 -3.36 7.80 -8.74
C ILE A 32 -2.27 7.02 -8.01
N LYS A 33 -2.46 6.78 -6.71
CA LYS A 33 -1.63 5.86 -5.93
C LYS A 33 -1.81 4.44 -6.43
N THR A 34 -0.71 3.73 -6.57
CA THR A 34 -0.66 2.38 -7.14
C THR A 34 -0.04 1.40 -6.18
N ASN A 35 -0.43 0.14 -6.28
CA ASN A 35 0.09 -0.93 -5.44
C ASN A 35 0.59 -2.08 -6.33
N LEU A 36 1.61 -2.77 -5.87
CA LEU A 36 2.13 -4.00 -6.48
C LEU A 36 1.67 -5.18 -5.62
N LEU A 37 1.02 -6.16 -6.24
CA LEU A 37 0.52 -7.35 -5.56
C LEU A 37 1.40 -8.54 -5.98
N PHE A 38 1.99 -9.22 -5.00
CA PHE A 38 2.83 -10.39 -5.21
C PHE A 38 2.14 -11.61 -4.63
N PHE A 39 1.85 -12.59 -5.49
CA PHE A 39 1.10 -13.77 -5.10
C PHE A 39 1.52 -15.01 -5.87
N THR A 40 1.39 -16.15 -5.21
CA THR A 40 1.68 -17.47 -5.78
C THR A 40 0.40 -18.30 -5.84
N LYS A 41 0.10 -18.91 -6.99
CA LYS A 41 -1.11 -19.71 -7.16
C LYS A 41 -0.95 -21.08 -6.48
N GLY A 42 -2.02 -21.60 -5.88
CA GLY A 42 -2.11 -22.99 -5.44
C GLY A 42 -2.18 -23.20 -3.93
N LYS A 43 -2.03 -22.12 -3.14
CA LYS A 43 -2.25 -22.12 -1.69
C LYS A 43 -3.16 -20.95 -1.34
N PRO A 44 -4.06 -21.06 -0.36
CA PRO A 44 -4.84 -19.92 0.13
C PRO A 44 -3.93 -18.92 0.87
N THR A 45 -4.36 -17.66 0.92
CA THR A 45 -3.71 -16.60 1.70
C THR A 45 -4.03 -16.75 3.18
N GLU A 46 -3.00 -16.74 4.01
CA GLU A 46 -3.13 -16.76 5.48
C GLU A 46 -2.82 -15.39 6.09
N ASN A 47 -1.68 -14.82 5.72
CA ASN A 47 -1.23 -13.50 6.14
C ASN A 47 -0.72 -12.71 4.93
N ILE A 48 -0.91 -11.39 4.97
CA ILE A 48 -0.43 -10.48 3.94
C ILE A 48 0.51 -9.48 4.58
N TRP A 49 1.71 -9.41 4.05
CA TRP A 49 2.62 -8.32 4.35
C TRP A 49 2.29 -7.09 3.53
N TYR A 50 2.20 -5.94 4.17
CA TYR A 50 2.17 -4.65 3.52
C TYR A 50 3.52 -3.98 3.68
N TYR A 51 4.00 -3.32 2.62
CA TYR A 51 5.17 -2.47 2.68
C TYR A 51 4.83 -1.12 2.05
N GLU A 52 5.00 -0.03 2.78
CA GLU A 52 4.83 1.32 2.28
C GLU A 52 6.19 1.89 1.86
N HIS A 53 6.38 2.03 0.55
CA HIS A 53 7.63 2.55 -0.01
C HIS A 53 7.84 4.00 0.49
N PRO A 54 8.96 4.29 1.17
CA PRO A 54 9.23 5.63 1.67
C PRO A 54 9.65 6.57 0.54
N TYR A 55 9.37 7.87 0.69
CA TYR A 55 10.01 8.85 -0.19
C TYR A 55 11.49 9.03 0.19
N PRO A 56 12.37 9.32 -0.79
CA PRO A 56 13.71 9.81 -0.49
C PRO A 56 13.67 11.11 0.32
N GLU A 57 14.74 11.37 1.06
CA GLU A 57 14.84 12.57 1.90
C GLU A 57 14.59 13.85 1.09
N GLY A 58 13.69 14.70 1.59
CA GLY A 58 13.30 15.95 0.93
C GLY A 58 12.34 15.81 -0.26
N VAL A 59 11.94 14.59 -0.65
CA VAL A 59 10.95 14.35 -1.71
C VAL A 59 9.57 14.16 -1.10
N LYS A 60 8.57 14.86 -1.66
CA LYS A 60 7.15 14.72 -1.25
C LYS A 60 6.26 14.15 -2.36
N SER A 61 6.75 14.12 -3.60
CA SER A 61 6.04 13.57 -4.77
C SER A 61 7.00 13.44 -5.96
N TYR A 62 6.88 12.36 -6.74
CA TYR A 62 7.61 12.19 -7.99
C TYR A 62 6.98 13.00 -9.12
N LYS A 63 7.83 13.43 -10.06
CA LYS A 63 7.43 14.24 -11.22
C LYS A 63 8.16 13.73 -12.46
N LYS A 64 7.70 14.13 -13.65
CA LYS A 64 8.36 13.77 -14.93
C LYS A 64 9.88 14.05 -14.93
N THR A 65 10.30 15.13 -14.27
CA THR A 65 11.72 15.55 -14.19
C THR A 65 12.51 14.87 -13.08
N LYS A 66 11.83 14.24 -12.12
CA LYS A 66 12.40 13.51 -10.98
C LYS A 66 11.58 12.23 -10.77
N PRO A 67 11.77 11.23 -11.65
CA PRO A 67 11.08 9.96 -11.53
C PRO A 67 11.64 9.16 -10.36
N MET A 68 10.85 8.19 -9.89
CA MET A 68 11.32 7.14 -9.00
C MET A 68 12.43 6.34 -9.69
N LYS A 69 13.49 6.04 -8.94
CA LYS A 69 14.62 5.25 -9.43
C LYS A 69 14.63 3.85 -8.82
N PHE A 70 15.35 2.94 -9.47
CA PHE A 70 15.43 1.55 -9.02
C PHE A 70 16.12 1.42 -7.66
N GLU A 71 17.13 2.25 -7.40
CA GLU A 71 17.90 2.22 -6.16
C GLU A 71 17.05 2.51 -4.92
N GLU A 72 15.91 3.18 -5.10
CA GLU A 72 14.96 3.44 -4.01
C GLU A 72 14.31 2.14 -3.50
N PHE A 73 14.25 1.09 -4.32
CA PHE A 73 13.70 -0.23 -3.92
C PHE A 73 14.68 -1.09 -3.12
N GLN A 74 15.90 -0.61 -2.86
CA GLN A 74 16.91 -1.42 -2.17
C GLN A 74 16.41 -1.81 -0.77
N THR A 75 15.67 -0.94 -0.08
CA THR A 75 15.13 -1.24 1.24
C THR A 75 14.15 -2.41 1.23
N GLU A 76 13.29 -2.49 0.21
CA GLU A 76 12.34 -3.57 0.00
C GLU A 76 13.07 -4.87 -0.35
N ILE A 77 14.10 -4.78 -1.19
CA ILE A 77 14.90 -5.93 -1.61
C ILE A 77 15.62 -6.54 -0.40
N ASP A 78 16.22 -5.70 0.44
CA ASP A 78 16.94 -6.15 1.64
C ASP A 78 15.99 -6.76 2.68
N TRP A 79 14.78 -6.22 2.80
CA TRP A 79 13.74 -6.74 3.70
C TRP A 79 13.00 -7.96 3.14
N TRP A 80 13.03 -8.20 1.82
CA TRP A 80 12.09 -9.09 1.13
C TRP A 80 12.03 -10.53 1.67
N GLY A 81 13.18 -11.12 1.99
CA GLY A 81 13.30 -12.53 2.40
C GLY A 81 13.00 -13.54 1.28
N ASP A 82 12.74 -14.80 1.65
CA ASP A 82 12.47 -15.90 0.73
C ASP A 82 11.05 -16.47 0.95
N GLU A 83 10.32 -16.82 -0.10
CA GLU A 83 9.02 -17.48 0.04
C GLU A 83 9.18 -18.95 0.51
N ALA A 84 10.30 -19.60 0.19
CA ALA A 84 10.54 -21.00 0.50
C ALA A 84 10.60 -21.28 2.01
N ASP A 85 11.03 -20.30 2.81
CA ASP A 85 11.03 -20.37 4.28
C ASP A 85 9.79 -19.72 4.93
N GLY A 86 8.83 -19.26 4.12
CA GLY A 86 7.64 -18.57 4.60
C GLY A 86 7.91 -17.10 5.00
N PHE A 87 8.97 -16.50 4.47
CA PHE A 87 9.44 -15.15 4.80
C PHE A 87 9.86 -15.01 6.27
N ALA A 88 10.55 -16.01 6.80
CA ALA A 88 10.90 -16.10 8.23
C ALA A 88 11.76 -14.94 8.74
N ASN A 89 12.50 -14.28 7.85
CA ASN A 89 13.38 -13.15 8.18
C ASN A 89 12.68 -11.78 8.15
N ARG A 90 11.39 -11.72 7.78
CA ARG A 90 10.65 -10.45 7.77
C ARG A 90 10.30 -10.03 9.17
N GLU A 91 10.58 -8.77 9.46
CA GLU A 91 10.21 -8.11 10.71
C GLU A 91 9.29 -6.93 10.42
N GLU A 92 8.44 -6.61 11.40
CA GLU A 92 7.64 -5.38 11.35
C GLU A 92 8.55 -4.16 11.54
N THR A 93 8.30 -3.13 10.72
CA THR A 93 9.01 -1.86 10.74
C THR A 93 8.02 -0.72 10.56
N GLU A 94 8.49 0.52 10.63
CA GLU A 94 7.66 1.70 10.33
C GLU A 94 7.09 1.69 8.90
N GLN A 95 7.67 0.90 7.99
CA GLN A 95 7.23 0.74 6.60
C GLN A 95 6.51 -0.59 6.37
N ALA A 96 6.74 -1.61 7.19
CA ALA A 96 6.28 -2.97 6.96
C ALA A 96 5.43 -3.51 8.10
N TRP A 97 4.22 -3.97 7.81
CA TRP A 97 3.32 -4.55 8.82
C TRP A 97 2.56 -5.75 8.23
N GLN A 98 2.17 -6.67 9.09
CA GLN A 98 1.45 -7.88 8.68
C GLN A 98 -0.04 -7.77 9.05
N ILE A 99 -0.91 -8.30 8.19
CA ILE A 99 -2.35 -8.40 8.44
C ILE A 99 -2.83 -9.82 8.15
N SER A 100 -3.62 -10.36 9.07
CA SER A 100 -4.22 -11.69 8.92
C SER A 100 -5.36 -11.71 7.90
N ILE A 101 -5.60 -12.87 7.29
CA ILE A 101 -6.74 -13.06 6.38
C ILE A 101 -8.09 -12.80 7.05
N ASP A 102 -8.21 -13.12 8.35
CA ASP A 102 -9.48 -12.96 9.08
C ASP A 102 -9.81 -11.49 9.32
N GLU A 103 -8.81 -10.65 9.58
CA GLU A 103 -8.95 -9.20 9.58
C GLU A 103 -9.38 -8.64 8.23
N ILE A 104 -8.86 -9.19 7.13
CA ILE A 104 -9.25 -8.77 5.78
C ILE A 104 -10.69 -9.18 5.47
N LYS A 105 -11.10 -10.38 5.88
CA LYS A 105 -12.50 -10.85 5.77
C LYS A 105 -13.44 -9.95 6.58
N ALA A 106 -13.08 -9.61 7.82
CA ALA A 106 -13.85 -8.69 8.66
C ALA A 106 -14.01 -7.30 8.02
N ARG A 107 -13.04 -6.88 7.20
CA ARG A 107 -13.08 -5.65 6.38
C ARG A 107 -13.76 -5.84 5.01
N ASN A 108 -14.58 -6.88 4.83
CA ASN A 108 -15.26 -7.21 3.57
C ASN A 108 -14.29 -7.34 2.38
N TYR A 109 -13.13 -7.98 2.61
CA TYR A 109 -12.05 -8.13 1.63
C TYR A 109 -11.49 -6.80 1.10
N ASN A 110 -11.51 -5.75 1.93
CA ASN A 110 -10.84 -4.50 1.59
C ASN A 110 -9.31 -4.64 1.84
N LEU A 111 -8.53 -4.50 0.77
CA LEU A 111 -7.06 -4.54 0.79
C LEU A 111 -6.44 -3.15 0.92
N ASP A 112 -7.25 -2.08 0.99
CA ASP A 112 -6.73 -0.73 1.24
C ASP A 112 -6.50 -0.53 2.74
N ILE A 113 -5.44 -1.17 3.26
CA ILE A 113 -5.03 -1.06 4.65
C ILE A 113 -3.93 -0.01 4.75
N LYS A 114 -4.17 1.03 5.54
CA LYS A 114 -3.20 2.10 5.77
C LYS A 114 -2.11 1.64 6.73
N ASN A 115 -0.92 2.18 6.55
CA ASN A 115 0.20 1.97 7.45
C ASN A 115 -0.17 2.50 8.86
N PRO A 116 -0.09 1.67 9.91
CA PRO A 116 -0.44 2.08 11.28
C PRO A 116 0.59 3.03 11.92
N HIS A 117 1.80 3.12 11.36
CA HIS A 117 2.91 3.90 11.91
C HIS A 117 2.93 5.36 11.45
N VAL A 118 2.28 5.68 10.32
CA VAL A 118 2.08 7.08 9.91
C VAL A 118 0.92 7.67 10.70
N GLY A 119 1.24 8.65 11.56
CA GLY A 119 0.25 9.39 12.35
C GLY A 119 -0.87 9.99 11.49
N GLU A 120 -2.01 10.27 12.13
CA GLU A 120 -3.23 10.74 11.45
C GLU A 120 -2.93 11.80 10.39
N GLN A 121 -3.11 11.44 9.11
CA GLN A 121 -3.24 12.43 8.06
C GLN A 121 -4.45 13.29 8.40
N ILE A 122 -4.26 14.61 8.44
CA ILE A 122 -5.32 15.58 8.66
C ILE A 122 -6.45 15.26 7.68
N ASN A 123 -7.51 14.63 8.20
CA ASN A 123 -8.70 14.33 7.44
C ASN A 123 -9.53 15.61 7.48
N HIS A 124 -9.39 16.42 6.44
CA HIS A 124 -10.25 17.58 6.30
C HIS A 124 -11.66 17.10 6.00
N ASP A 125 -12.59 17.42 6.91
CA ASP A 125 -14.00 17.16 6.69
C ASP A 125 -14.46 17.87 5.39
N PRO A 126 -15.07 17.16 4.44
CA PRO A 126 -15.51 17.75 3.18
C PRO A 126 -16.45 18.94 3.35
N ASP A 127 -17.32 18.93 4.37
CA ASP A 127 -18.27 19.99 4.64
C ASP A 127 -17.55 21.23 5.18
N GLU A 128 -16.53 21.04 6.03
CA GLU A 128 -15.68 22.14 6.49
C GLU A 128 -14.87 22.79 5.36
N LEU A 129 -14.38 21.99 4.41
CA LEU A 129 -13.68 22.51 3.23
C LEU A 129 -14.60 23.30 2.32
N LEU A 130 -15.83 22.80 2.13
CA LEU A 130 -16.82 23.47 1.29
C LEU A 130 -17.24 24.81 1.90
N ALA A 131 -17.50 24.85 3.21
CA ALA A 131 -17.84 26.08 3.92
C ALA A 131 -16.71 27.13 3.85
N LYS A 132 -15.44 26.71 3.97
CA LYS A 132 -14.27 27.61 3.80
C LYS A 132 -14.15 28.15 2.39
N TYR A 133 -14.43 27.33 1.37
CA TYR A 133 -14.41 27.75 -0.03
C TYR A 133 -15.49 28.81 -0.31
N GLU A 134 -16.70 28.60 0.20
CA GLU A 134 -17.81 29.56 0.06
C GLU A 134 -17.51 30.90 0.73
N GLN A 135 -16.87 30.91 1.92
CA GLN A 135 -16.45 32.13 2.59
C GLN A 135 -15.36 32.92 1.83
N GLN A 136 -14.51 32.24 1.06
CA GLN A 136 -13.45 32.91 0.27
C GLN A 136 -13.95 33.48 -1.06
N GLN A 137 -15.15 33.09 -1.51
CA GLN A 137 -15.78 33.55 -2.74
C GLN A 137 -16.74 34.75 -2.50
N ALA A 138 -17.00 35.10 -1.24
CA ALA A 138 -17.83 36.23 -0.82
C ALA A 138 -17.00 37.51 -0.60
#